data_AF-A0A968MCB3-F1
#
_entry.id   AF-A0A968MCB3-F1
#
_cell.length_a   1.000
_cell.length_b   1.000
_cell.length_c   1.000
_cell.angle_alpha   90.00
_cell.angle_beta   90.00
_cell.angle_gamma   90.00
#
_symmetry.space_group_name_H-M   'P 1'
#
loop_
_entity.id
_entity.type
_entity.pdbx_description
1 polymer ?
#
loop_
_entity_poly.entity_id
_entity_poly.type
_entity_poly.pdbx_seq_one_letter_code
_entity_poly.pdbx_strand_id
1 'polypeptide(L)' 'MSDPIPRPSLEQYLLDTGIVDKSELNLAKKLQERQRGPLVMILLELSFIDLDQLSGLLNLYGVHWT' A
#
# COMPACT_ATOMS: atom_id res chain seq x y z
N MET A 1 -17.50 -26.05 3.22
CA MET A 1 -16.20 -25.36 3.13
C MET A 1 -16.51 -23.90 2.91
N SER A 2 -16.24 -23.05 3.89
CA SER A 2 -16.38 -21.59 3.69
C SER A 2 -15.14 -21.16 2.91
N ASP A 3 -15.33 -20.68 1.69
CA ASP A 3 -14.25 -19.98 0.98
C ASP A 3 -13.75 -18.85 1.88
N PRO A 4 -12.43 -18.72 2.11
CA PRO A 4 -11.90 -17.58 2.83
C PRO A 4 -12.30 -16.31 2.08
N ILE A 5 -12.90 -15.35 2.77
CA ILE A 5 -13.20 -14.03 2.20
C ILE A 5 -11.89 -13.50 1.61
N PRO A 6 -11.84 -13.18 0.29
CA PRO A 6 -10.64 -12.65 -0.32
C PRO A 6 -10.22 -11.38 0.42
N ARG A 7 -8.97 -11.32 0.89
CA ARG A 7 -8.46 -10.06 1.42
C ARG A 7 -8.40 -9.06 0.26
N PRO A 8 -8.85 -7.81 0.45
CA PRO A 8 -8.70 -6.79 -0.57
C PRO A 8 -7.21 -6.64 -0.92
N SER A 9 -6.93 -6.34 -2.19
CA SER A 9 -5.57 -5.99 -2.60
C SER A 9 -5.13 -4.73 -1.85
N LEU A 10 -3.82 -4.55 -1.70
CA LEU A 10 -3.26 -3.32 -1.10
C LEU A 10 -3.79 -2.06 -1.79
N GLU A 11 -3.84 -2.07 -3.12
CA GLU A 11 -4.34 -0.94 -3.91
C GLU A 11 -5.79 -0.61 -3.56
N GLN A 12 -6.66 -1.62 -3.45
CA GLN A 12 -8.05 -1.41 -3.09
C GLN A 12 -8.19 -0.91 -1.66
N TYR A 13 -7.44 -1.49 -0.72
CA TYR A 13 -7.43 -1.05 0.68
C TYR A 13 -7.02 0.41 0.82
N LEU A 14 -5.96 0.82 0.12
CA LEU A 14 -5.46 2.19 0.14
C LEU A 14 -6.51 3.20 -0.35
N LEU A 15 -7.26 2.86 -1.39
CA LEU A 15 -8.34 3.70 -1.93
C LEU A 15 -9.57 3.72 -1.01
N ASP A 16 -9.99 2.54 -0.52
CA ASP A 16 -11.19 2.41 0.32
C ASP A 16 -11.03 3.13 1.66
N THR A 17 -9.81 3.17 2.19
CA THR A 17 -9.48 3.87 3.46
C THR A 17 -9.10 5.33 3.26
N GLY A 18 -8.95 5.79 2.01
CA GLY A 18 -8.53 7.15 1.71
C GLY A 18 -7.11 7.48 2.15
N ILE A 19 -6.25 6.46 2.36
CA ILE A 19 -4.83 6.66 2.65
C ILE A 19 -4.14 7.35 1.47
N VAL A 20 -4.54 6.99 0.25
CA VAL A 20 -4.21 7.74 -0.96
C VAL A 20 -5.41 7.85 -1.88
N ASP A 21 -5.38 8.82 -2.78
CA ASP A 21 -6.36 8.94 -3.85
C ASP A 21 -5.94 8.17 -5.13
N LYS A 22 -6.83 8.17 -6.14
CA LYS A 22 -6.58 7.50 -7.42
C LYS A 22 -5.40 8.10 -8.20
N SER A 23 -5.19 9.41 -8.09
CA SER A 23 -4.14 10.13 -8.82
C SER A 23 -2.77 9.80 -8.23
N GLU A 24 -2.66 9.82 -6.91
CA GLU A 24 -1.48 9.44 -6.13
C GLU A 24 -1.11 7.98 -6.38
N LEU A 25 -2.08 7.07 -6.28
CA LEU A 25 -1.86 5.65 -6.57
C LEU A 25 -1.37 5.43 -8.00
N ASN A 26 -1.96 6.11 -8.99
CA ASN A 26 -1.55 6.01 -10.38
C ASN A 26 -0.11 6.50 -10.61
N LEU A 27 0.29 7.60 -9.95
CA LEU A 27 1.65 8.11 -10.04
C LEU A 27 2.65 7.12 -9.44
N ALA A 28 2.34 6.60 -8.25
CA ALA A 28 3.18 5.63 -7.55
C ALA A 28 3.37 4.35 -8.37
N LYS A 29 2.32 3.82 -9.01
CA LYS A 29 2.41 2.64 -9.88
C LYS A 29 3.28 2.87 -11.12
N LYS A 30 3.18 4.04 -11.77
CA LYS A 30 4.05 4.39 -12.90
C LYS A 30 5.54 4.43 -12.50
N LEU A 31 5.84 4.90 -11.29
CA LEU A 31 7.19 4.87 -10.74
C LEU A 31 7.61 3.46 -10.35
N GLN A 32 6.69 2.65 -9.83
CA GLN A 32 6.93 1.25 -9.47
C GLN A 32 7.38 0.42 -10.67
N GLU A 33 6.73 0.58 -11.81
CA GLU A 33 7.09 -0.11 -13.05
C GLU A 33 8.53 0.22 -13.50
N ARG A 34 9.00 1.43 -13.21
CA ARG A 34 10.34 1.90 -13.58
C ARG A 34 11.42 1.44 -12.59
N GLN A 35 11.12 1.49 -11.30
CA GLN A 35 12.10 1.26 -10.23
C GLN A 35 12.11 -0.17 -9.69
N ARG A 36 11.07 -0.98 -9.99
CA ARG A 36 10.87 -2.36 -9.48
C ARG A 36 10.89 -2.45 -7.94
N GLY A 37 10.41 -1.42 -7.26
CA GLY A 37 10.30 -1.38 -5.79
C GLY A 37 8.94 -1.85 -5.25
N PRO A 38 8.82 -2.09 -3.93
CA PRO A 38 7.52 -2.27 -3.28
C PRO A 38 6.69 -0.98 -3.37
N LEU A 39 5.40 -1.09 -3.71
CA LEU A 39 4.52 0.07 -3.84
C LEU A 39 4.51 0.96 -2.59
N VAL A 40 4.48 0.35 -1.40
CA VAL A 40 4.51 1.07 -0.11
C VAL A 40 5.76 1.92 0.09
N MET A 41 6.92 1.51 -0.43
CA MET A 41 8.13 2.31 -0.33
C MET A 41 8.08 3.52 -1.26
N ILE A 42 7.51 3.35 -2.45
CA ILE A 42 7.34 4.46 -3.40
C ILE A 42 6.32 5.48 -2.89
N LEU A 43 5.25 5.02 -2.24
CA LEU A 43 4.29 5.90 -1.58
C LEU A 43 4.95 6.74 -0.48
N LEU A 44 5.87 6.14 0.30
CA LEU A 44 6.65 6.85 1.31
C LEU A 44 7.62 7.86 0.68
N GLU A 45 8.37 7.45 -0.36
CA GLU A 45 9.32 8.32 -1.09
C GLU A 45 8.62 9.55 -1.69
N LEU A 46 7.39 9.39 -2.18
CA LEU A 46 6.57 10.48 -2.71
C LEU A 46 5.88 11.31 -1.63
N SER A 47 6.03 10.95 -0.35
CA SER A 47 5.34 11.56 0.78
C SER A 47 3.81 11.49 0.68
N PHE A 48 3.28 10.51 -0.04
CA PHE A 48 1.84 10.21 -0.09
C PHE A 48 1.37 9.45 1.15
N ILE A 49 2.29 8.77 1.81
CA ILE A 49 2.08 8.23 3.15
C ILE A 49 3.24 8.65 4.06
N ASP A 50 2.98 8.64 5.37
CA ASP A 50 4.01 8.83 6.39
C ASP A 50 4.46 7.50 7.02
N LEU A 51 5.38 7.58 7.99
CA LEU A 51 5.92 6.42 8.70
C LEU A 51 4.88 5.72 9.59
N ASP A 52 3.92 6.45 10.14
CA ASP A 52 2.87 5.89 10.99
C ASP A 52 1.88 5.07 10.14
N GLN A 53 1.48 5.61 8.99
CA GLN A 53 0.66 4.91 8.00
C GLN A 53 1.40 3.71 7.42
N LEU A 54 2.70 3.83 7.13
CA LEU A 54 3.53 2.70 6.70
C LEU A 54 3.57 1.59 7.75
N SER A 55 3.80 1.94 9.02
CA SER A 55 3.79 0.99 10.14
C SER A 55 2.45 0.27 10.25
N GLY A 56 1.33 1.00 10.14
CA GLY A 56 -0.02 0.44 10.10
C GLY A 56 -0.22 -0.55 8.95
N LEU A 57 0.24 -0.21 7.74
CA LEU A 57 0.18 -1.09 6.57
C LEU A 57 1.00 -2.36 6.78
N LEU A 58 2.24 -2.27 7.29
CA LEU A 58 3.08 -3.45 7.52
C LEU A 58 2.49 -4.41 8.56
N ASN A 59 1.88 -3.86 9.62
CA ASN A 59 1.18 -4.64 10.64
C ASN A 59 -0.03 -5.40 10.07
N LEU A 60 -0.80 -4.78 9.17
CA LEU A 60 -1.95 -5.41 8.50
C LEU A 60 -1.57 -6.64 7.65
N TYR A 61 -0.38 -6.62 7.04
CA TYR A 61 0.13 -7.73 6.24
C TYR A 61 0.96 -8.74 7.05
N GLY A 62 1.03 -8.59 8.37
CA GLY A 62 1.70 -9.53 9.26
C GLY A 62 3.23 -9.52 9.16
N VAL A 63 3.82 -8.42 8.65
CA VAL A 63 5.28 -8.23 8.64
C VAL A 63 5.67 -7.68 10.01
N HIS A 64 5.85 -8.58 10.98
CA HIS A 64 6.49 -8.25 12.25
C HIS A 64 8.02 -8.21 12.03
N TRP A 65 8.62 -7.02 12.11
CA TRP A 65 10.06 -6.93 12.33
C TRP A 65 10.32 -7.26 13.81
N THR A 66 10.68 -8.51 14.09
CA THR A 66 11.24 -8.92 15.39
C THR A 66 12.76 -8.94 15.32
#